data_AF-A0A496W045-F1
#
_entry.id   AF-A0A496W045-F1
#
_cell.length_a   1.000
_cell.length_b   1.000
_cell.length_c   1.000
_cell.angle_alpha   90.00
_cell.angle_beta   90.00
_cell.angle_gamma   90.00
#
_symmetry.space_group_name_H-M   'P 1'
#
loop_
_entity.id
_entity.type
_entity.pdbx_description
1 polymer ?
#
loop_
_entity_poly.entity_id
_entity_poly.type
_entity_poly.pdbx_seq_one_letter_code
_entity_poly.pdbx_strand_id
1 'polypeptide(L)'
;MDSLKRIRDLLEYVNTQRVPASLSEIKECLGQRELRVISIKILSWLKSQNRLLKKRPLRLNMQHPWCANLSDWLKQDEVLAKVLAISDNHCDFGDEVSETERKAIIIMVDKEYQPKLMKRA
;
A
#
# COMPACT_ATOMS: atom_id res chain seq x y z
N MET A 1 0.27 -15.36 -6.94
CA MET A 1 0.59 -15.58 -5.50
C MET A 1 1.50 -14.48 -4.92
N ASP A 2 2.34 -13.82 -5.72
CA ASP A 2 3.27 -12.77 -5.23
C ASP A 2 2.60 -11.46 -4.79
N SER A 3 1.44 -11.14 -5.38
CA SER A 3 0.59 -9.98 -5.04
C SER A 3 0.23 -9.89 -3.55
N LEU A 4 -0.18 -11.01 -2.95
CA LEU A 4 -0.51 -11.08 -1.52
C LEU A 4 0.73 -10.93 -0.64
N LYS A 5 1.86 -11.47 -1.10
CA LYS A 5 3.13 -11.37 -0.37
C LYS A 5 3.56 -9.92 -0.23
N ARG A 6 3.47 -9.12 -1.31
CA ARG A 6 3.84 -7.70 -1.25
C ARG A 6 3.00 -6.93 -0.23
N ILE A 7 1.69 -7.15 -0.16
CA ILE A 7 0.83 -6.50 0.86
C ILE A 7 1.16 -7.01 2.28
N ARG A 8 1.50 -8.29 2.46
CA ARG A 8 1.97 -8.81 3.75
C ARG A 8 3.27 -8.15 4.20
N ASP A 9 4.21 -7.93 3.29
CA ASP A 9 5.48 -7.26 3.61
C ASP A 9 5.22 -5.81 4.08
N LEU A 10 4.25 -5.11 3.46
CA LEU A 10 3.81 -3.79 3.94
C LEU A 10 3.18 -3.86 5.34
N LEU A 11 2.34 -4.87 5.61
CA LEU A 11 1.73 -5.09 6.93
C LEU A 11 2.80 -5.34 7.99
N GLU A 12 3.73 -6.27 7.73
CA GLU A 12 4.86 -6.57 8.61
C GLU A 12 5.65 -5.30 8.90
N TYR A 13 6.01 -4.54 7.85
CA TYR A 13 6.77 -3.32 7.99
C TYR A 13 6.06 -2.28 8.86
N VAL A 14 4.77 -2.02 8.61
CA VAL A 14 4.05 -0.98 9.36
C VAL A 14 3.83 -1.38 10.82
N ASN A 15 3.55 -2.67 11.08
CA ASN A 15 3.29 -3.22 12.40
C ASN A 15 4.58 -3.37 13.25
N THR A 16 5.69 -3.78 12.64
CA THR A 16 6.94 -4.10 13.36
C THR A 16 8.00 -3.01 13.27
N GLN A 17 7.90 -2.12 12.28
CA GLN A 17 8.95 -1.16 11.87
C GLN A 17 10.22 -1.81 11.31
N ARG A 18 10.24 -3.13 11.12
CA ARG A 18 11.34 -3.84 10.44
C ARG A 18 11.06 -3.87 8.95
N VAL A 19 12.04 -3.49 8.14
CA VAL A 19 11.91 -3.46 6.68
C VAL A 19 12.22 -4.86 6.15
N PRO A 20 11.25 -5.59 5.58
CA PRO A 20 11.51 -6.88 4.94
C PRO A 20 12.49 -6.70 3.78
N ALA A 21 13.25 -7.75 3.46
CA ALA A 21 14.23 -7.72 2.37
C ALA A 21 13.60 -7.34 1.02
N SER A 22 12.33 -7.70 0.79
CA SER A 22 11.61 -7.33 -0.43
C SER A 22 11.36 -5.82 -0.57
N LEU A 23 11.46 -5.04 0.52
CA LEU A 23 11.26 -3.59 0.55
C LEU A 23 12.57 -2.81 0.73
N SER A 24 13.74 -3.48 0.80
CA SER A 24 15.01 -2.81 1.08
C SER A 24 15.42 -1.85 -0.04
N GLU A 25 15.31 -2.27 -1.29
CA GLU A 25 15.67 -1.44 -2.45
C GLU A 25 14.78 -0.18 -2.50
N ILE A 26 13.47 -0.34 -2.32
CA ILE A 26 12.54 0.79 -2.28
C ILE A 26 12.81 1.70 -1.07
N LYS A 27 13.21 1.15 0.08
CA LYS A 27 13.64 1.94 1.24
C LYS A 27 14.84 2.81 0.90
N GLU A 28 15.81 2.29 0.16
CA GLU A 28 17.00 3.04 -0.27
C GLU A 28 16.63 4.17 -1.24
N CYS A 29 15.70 3.92 -2.17
CA CYS A 29 15.23 4.93 -3.12
C CYS A 29 14.37 6.03 -2.49
N LEU A 30 13.37 5.67 -1.68
CA LEU A 30 12.39 6.62 -1.12
C LEU A 30 12.80 7.18 0.25
N GLY A 31 13.66 6.47 0.97
CA GLY A 31 13.91 6.71 2.38
C GLY A 31 12.84 6.08 3.29
N GLN A 32 13.26 5.75 4.51
CA GLN A 32 12.42 5.04 5.49
C GLN A 32 11.14 5.80 5.87
N ARG A 33 11.20 7.14 5.94
CA ARG A 33 10.04 7.96 6.31
C ARG A 33 8.94 7.89 5.25
N GLU A 34 9.30 8.09 3.98
CA GLU A 34 8.34 8.07 2.87
C GLU A 34 7.78 6.68 2.65
N LEU A 35 8.61 5.64 2.70
CA LEU A 35 8.16 4.25 2.66
C LEU A 35 7.08 3.98 3.74
N ARG A 36 7.30 4.45 4.98
CA ARG A 36 6.31 4.32 6.05
C ARG A 36 5.01 5.07 5.76
N VAL A 37 5.11 6.33 5.32
CA VAL A 37 3.94 7.16 5.01
C VAL A 37 3.10 6.49 3.93
N ILE A 38 3.70 6.10 2.81
CA ILE A 38 3.01 5.49 1.69
C ILE A 38 2.38 4.15 2.10
N SER A 39 3.13 3.30 2.81
CA SER A 39 2.62 2.01 3.31
C SER A 39 1.38 2.21 4.20
N ILE A 40 1.41 3.20 5.11
CA ILE A 40 0.27 3.54 5.96
C ILE A 40 -0.92 4.01 5.12
N LYS A 41 -0.70 4.85 4.09
CA LYS A 41 -1.77 5.37 3.22
C LYS A 41 -2.45 4.24 2.43
N ILE A 42 -1.66 3.34 1.84
CA ILE A 42 -2.17 2.16 1.11
C ILE A 42 -2.97 1.26 2.06
N LEU A 43 -2.38 0.83 3.19
CA LEU A 43 -3.04 -0.12 4.10
C LEU A 43 -4.29 0.48 4.77
N SER A 44 -4.27 1.77 5.10
CA SER A 44 -5.46 2.46 5.62
C SER A 44 -6.57 2.51 4.60
N TRP A 45 -6.24 2.79 3.33
CA TRP A 45 -7.22 2.77 2.25
C TRP A 45 -7.78 1.36 2.02
N LEU A 46 -6.94 0.33 1.94
CA LEU A 46 -7.36 -1.07 1.81
C LEU A 46 -8.28 -1.50 2.95
N LYS A 47 -7.95 -1.15 4.19
CA LYS A 47 -8.81 -1.40 5.36
C LYS A 47 -10.17 -0.72 5.23
N SER A 48 -10.20 0.51 4.71
CA SER A 48 -11.45 1.25 4.53
C SER A 48 -12.39 0.57 3.52
N GLN A 49 -11.86 -0.18 2.55
CA GLN A 49 -12.69 -0.86 1.54
C GLN A 49 -13.63 -1.91 2.15
N ASN A 50 -13.27 -2.53 3.28
CA ASN A 50 -14.15 -3.50 3.95
C ASN A 50 -15.38 -2.86 4.61
N ARG A 51 -15.28 -1.56 4.94
CA ARG A 51 -16.29 -0.83 5.72
C ARG A 51 -17.25 -0.03 4.86
N LEU A 52 -16.91 0.17 3.59
CA LEU A 52 -17.69 1.00 2.68
C LEU A 52 -18.70 0.15 1.91
N LEU A 53 -19.95 0.61 1.88
CA LEU A 53 -21.00 0.03 1.03
C LEU A 53 -20.67 0.15 -0.48
N LYS A 54 -19.83 1.13 -0.84
CA LYS A 54 -19.33 1.33 -2.20
C LYS A 54 -17.81 1.45 -2.15
N LYS A 55 -17.11 0.61 -2.91
CA LYS A 55 -15.65 0.70 -3.09
C LYS A 55 -15.29 2.08 -3.65
N ARG A 56 -14.21 2.67 -3.14
CA ARG A 56 -13.76 4.00 -3.57
C ARG A 56 -12.25 4.00 -3.79
N PRO A 57 -11.77 4.52 -4.93
CA PRO A 57 -10.34 4.66 -5.14
C PRO A 57 -9.72 5.66 -4.16
N LEU A 58 -8.43 5.50 -3.91
CA LEU A 58 -7.61 6.44 -3.17
C LEU A 58 -7.31 7.64 -4.05
N ARG A 59 -7.87 8.81 -3.71
CA ARG A 59 -7.56 10.06 -4.41
C ARG A 59 -6.13 10.49 -4.10
N LEU A 60 -5.37 10.78 -5.16
CA LEU A 60 -4.01 11.27 -5.10
C LEU A 60 -3.99 12.75 -5.46
N ASN A 61 -3.26 13.53 -4.66
CA ASN A 61 -2.87 14.89 -5.05
C ASN A 61 -1.39 14.84 -5.43
N MET A 62 -1.09 14.92 -6.73
CA MET A 62 0.29 14.81 -7.23
C MET A 62 1.20 15.96 -6.81
N GLN A 63 0.64 17.05 -6.26
CA GLN A 63 1.43 18.11 -5.63
C GLN A 63 1.98 17.70 -4.26
N HIS A 64 1.43 16.64 -3.65
CA HIS A 64 1.90 16.12 -2.37
C HIS A 64 3.00 15.06 -2.59
N PRO A 65 4.17 15.17 -1.92
CA PRO A 65 5.31 14.27 -2.14
C PRO A 65 5.01 12.77 -2.09
N TRP A 66 4.27 12.28 -1.08
CA TRP A 66 3.96 10.85 -0.99
C TRP A 66 3.14 10.31 -2.17
N CYS A 67 2.32 11.13 -2.82
CA CYS A 67 1.54 10.70 -3.99
C CYS A 67 2.45 10.49 -5.21
N ALA A 68 3.38 11.43 -5.44
CA ALA A 68 4.38 11.31 -6.50
C ALA A 68 5.30 10.12 -6.25
N ASN A 69 5.80 9.98 -5.02
CA ASN A 69 6.63 8.85 -4.60
C ASN A 69 5.91 7.50 -4.74
N LEU A 70 4.60 7.44 -4.48
CA LEU A 70 3.79 6.25 -4.73
C LEU A 70 3.73 5.94 -6.24
N SER A 71 3.52 6.95 -7.08
CA SER A 71 3.53 6.74 -8.54
C SER A 71 4.87 6.21 -9.03
N ASP A 72 5.98 6.75 -8.53
CA ASP A 72 7.31 6.29 -8.92
C ASP A 72 7.66 4.92 -8.36
N TRP A 73 7.17 4.56 -7.17
CA TRP A 73 7.29 3.21 -6.63
C TRP A 73 6.54 2.21 -7.52
N LEU A 74 5.30 2.47 -7.92
CA LEU A 74 4.56 1.56 -8.80
C LEU A 74 5.22 1.35 -10.16
N LYS A 75 6.02 2.31 -10.66
CA LYS A 75 6.80 2.12 -11.88
C LYS A 75 8.02 1.20 -11.69
N GLN A 76 8.54 1.10 -10.48
CA GLN A 76 9.76 0.34 -10.13
C GLN A 76 9.44 -1.05 -9.56
N ASP A 77 8.29 -1.22 -8.92
CA ASP A 77 7.89 -2.46 -8.25
C ASP A 77 6.74 -3.12 -9.00
N GLU A 78 7.09 -3.95 -9.99
CA GLU A 78 6.12 -4.67 -10.82
C GLU A 78 5.15 -5.52 -9.99
N VAL A 79 5.60 -6.05 -8.85
CA VAL A 79 4.74 -6.86 -7.97
C VAL A 79 3.67 -6.00 -7.34
N LEU A 80 4.02 -4.80 -6.88
CA LEU A 80 3.03 -3.86 -6.33
C LEU A 80 2.14 -3.26 -7.44
N ALA A 81 2.69 -3.02 -8.63
CA ALA A 81 1.98 -2.52 -9.80
C ALA A 81 0.89 -3.47 -10.31
N LYS A 82 1.09 -4.79 -10.16
CA LYS A 82 0.04 -5.79 -10.44
C LYS A 82 -1.13 -5.69 -9.48
N VAL A 83 -0.90 -5.17 -8.26
CA VAL A 83 -1.93 -5.05 -7.23
C VAL A 83 -2.63 -3.71 -7.29
N LEU A 84 -1.88 -2.65 -7.52
CA LEU A 84 -2.35 -1.26 -7.46
C LEU A 84 -2.04 -0.57 -8.78
N ALA A 85 -3.03 0.14 -9.31
CA ALA A 85 -2.89 0.96 -10.51
C ALA A 85 -3.26 2.40 -10.20
N ILE A 86 -2.57 3.35 -10.85
CA ILE A 86 -2.92 4.76 -10.82
C ILE A 86 -3.46 5.18 -12.18
N SER A 87 -4.69 5.69 -12.22
CA SER A 87 -5.28 6.36 -13.38
C SER A 87 -5.96 7.66 -12.94
N ASP A 88 -5.83 8.74 -13.72
CA ASP A 88 -6.49 10.03 -13.46
C ASP A 88 -6.40 10.52 -12.00
N ASN A 89 -5.22 10.43 -11.40
CA ASN A 89 -4.97 10.78 -9.98
C ASN A 89 -5.78 9.97 -8.96
N HIS A 90 -6.18 8.76 -9.32
CA HIS A 90 -6.84 7.78 -8.46
C HIS A 90 -5.99 6.52 -8.41
N CYS A 91 -5.74 6.00 -7.21
CA CYS A 91 -5.15 4.70 -7.00
C CYS A 91 -6.26 3.70 -6.65
N ASP A 92 -6.34 2.60 -7.39
CA ASP A 92 -7.27 1.50 -7.17
C ASP A 92 -6.55 0.15 -7.34
N PHE A 93 -7.27 -0.94 -7.17
CA PHE A 93 -6.79 -2.26 -7.55
C PHE A 93 -6.52 -2.31 -9.05
N GLY A 94 -5.39 -2.91 -9.44
CA GLY A 94 -5.08 -3.21 -10.82
C GLY A 94 -6.14 -4.11 -11.47
N ASP A 95 -6.29 -3.97 -12.79
CA ASP A 95 -7.26 -4.74 -13.58
C ASP A 95 -6.97 -6.24 -13.57
N GLU A 96 -5.70 -6.61 -13.35
CA GLU A 96 -5.26 -8.01 -13.23
C GLU A 96 -5.66 -8.67 -11.90
N VAL A 97 -6.07 -7.89 -10.89
CA VAL A 97 -6.46 -8.44 -9.59
C VAL A 97 -7.91 -8.92 -9.63
N SER A 98 -8.12 -10.23 -9.54
CA SER A 98 -9.46 -10.81 -9.50
C SER A 98 -10.26 -10.35 -8.27
N GLU A 99 -11.60 -10.33 -8.36
CA GLU A 99 -12.45 -9.93 -7.23
C GLU A 99 -12.23 -10.80 -5.97
N THR A 100 -11.93 -12.09 -6.16
CA THR A 100 -11.57 -13.01 -5.06
C THR A 100 -10.28 -12.59 -4.37
N GLU A 101 -9.24 -12.22 -5.14
CA GLU A 101 -7.98 -11.72 -4.58
C GLU A 101 -8.16 -10.37 -3.91
N ARG A 102 -8.93 -9.45 -4.50
CA ARG A 102 -9.27 -8.15 -3.89
C ARG A 102 -9.90 -8.36 -2.51
N LYS A 103 -10.89 -9.27 -2.40
CA LYS A 103 -11.52 -9.63 -1.12
C LYS A 103 -10.52 -10.24 -0.14
N ALA A 104 -9.65 -11.14 -0.58
CA ALA A 104 -8.63 -11.75 0.27
C ALA A 104 -7.67 -10.70 0.84
N ILE A 105 -7.19 -9.77 0.00
CA ILE A 105 -6.33 -8.64 0.41
C ILE A 105 -7.04 -7.78 1.45
N ILE A 106 -8.29 -7.37 1.18
CA ILE A 106 -9.07 -6.50 2.07
C ILE A 106 -9.29 -7.17 3.44
N ILE A 107 -9.69 -8.44 3.46
CA ILE A 107 -9.92 -9.20 4.70
C ILE A 107 -8.62 -9.35 5.51
N MET A 108 -7.51 -9.66 4.83
CA MET A 108 -6.19 -9.78 5.46
C MET A 108 -5.77 -8.45 6.10
N VAL A 109 -5.86 -7.35 5.35
CA VAL A 109 -5.50 -6.01 5.84
C VAL A 109 -6.41 -5.56 6.98
N ASP A 110 -7.72 -5.79 6.91
CA ASP A 110 -8.63 -5.38 7.99
C ASP A 110 -8.30 -6.05 9.33
N LYS A 111 -7.95 -7.35 9.29
CA LYS A 111 -7.57 -8.16 10.46
C LYS A 111 -6.18 -7.84 11.00
N GLU A 112 -5.19 -7.70 10.11
CA GLU A 112 -3.78 -7.66 10.50
C GLU A 112 -3.23 -6.22 10.63
N TYR A 113 -3.89 -5.21 10.06
CA TYR A 113 -3.39 -3.84 10.10
C TYR A 113 -3.54 -3.20 11.49
N GLN A 114 -2.40 -3.12 12.19
CA GLN A 114 -2.26 -2.56 13.53
C GLN A 114 -1.09 -1.56 13.55
N PRO A 115 -1.26 -0.39 12.92
CA PRO A 115 -0.17 0.57 12.81
C PRO A 115 0.29 1.01 14.20
N LYS A 116 1.56 0.75 14.53
CA LYS A 116 2.17 1.36 15.73
C LYS A 116 2.21 2.87 15.53
N LEU A 117 1.35 3.57 16.26
CA LEU A 117 1.35 5.03 16.31
C LEU A 117 2.71 5.49 16.84
N MET A 118 3.37 6.39 16.11
CA MET A 118 4.55 7.06 16.63
C MET A 118 4.10 7.86 17.86
N LYS A 119 4.67 7.57 19.03
CA LYS A 119 4.61 8.51 20.15
C LYS A 119 5.32 9.78 19.68
N ARG A 120 4.63 10.93 19.71
CA ARG A 120 5.32 12.22 19.60
C ARG A 120 6.28 12.27 20.78
N ALA A 121 7.58 12.27 20.48
CA ALA A 121 8.63 12.60 21.44
C ALA A 121 8.63 14.11 21.67
#